data_AF-A0A7G3ZN23-F1
#
_entry.id   AF-A0A7G3ZN23-F1
#
_cell.length_a   1.000
_cell.length_b   1.000
_cell.length_c   1.000
_cell.angle_alpha   90.00
_cell.angle_beta   90.00
_cell.angle_gamma   90.00
#
_symmetry.space_group_name_H-M   'P 1'
#
loop_
_entity.id
_entity.type
_entity.pdbx_description
1 polymer ?
#
loop_
_entity_poly.entity_id
_entity_poly.type
_entity_poly.pdbx_seq_one_letter_code
_entity_poly.pdbx_strand_id
1 'polypeptide(L)' 'MSAMFGMPGVGAPGASAIPQPPKSRFQKFMESPLYTIVVNGTLFVAGVAFIQSPLMEMMAPQL' A
#
# COMPACT_ATOMS: atom_id res chain seq x y z
N MET A 1 -28.22 36.69 -8.69
CA MET A 1 -27.55 35.67 -9.53
C MET A 1 -26.08 35.52 -9.11
N SER A 2 -25.80 35.24 -7.83
CA SER A 2 -24.41 35.33 -7.32
C SER A 2 -24.07 34.33 -6.22
N ALA A 3 -24.77 33.19 -6.14
CA ALA A 3 -24.51 32.20 -5.08
C ALA A 3 -24.42 30.79 -5.66
N MET A 4 -23.33 30.50 -6.39
CA MET A 4 -22.93 29.11 -6.67
C MET A 4 -21.44 28.97 -7.02
N PHE A 5 -20.57 29.84 -6.47
CA PHE A 5 -19.12 29.76 -6.69
C PHE A 5 -18.40 29.26 -5.44
N GLY A 6 -18.73 28.05 -4.99
CA GLY A 6 -18.21 27.56 -3.71
C GLY A 6 -18.38 26.08 -3.39
N MET A 7 -18.51 25.19 -4.38
CA MET A 7 -18.60 23.76 -4.09
C MET A 7 -17.59 22.96 -4.93
N PRO A 8 -16.40 22.66 -4.38
CA PRO A 8 -15.47 21.73 -5.00
C PRO A 8 -16.02 20.32 -4.77
N GLY A 9 -16.80 19.81 -5.74
CA GLY A 9 -17.30 18.44 -5.65
C GLY A 9 -18.54 18.10 -6.48
N VAL A 10 -19.24 19.07 -7.08
CA VAL A 10 -20.31 18.76 -8.04
C VAL A 10 -19.72 18.81 -9.43
N GLY A 11 -19.50 17.61 -9.99
CA GLY A 11 -18.74 17.36 -11.20
C GLY A 11 -19.24 18.16 -12.41
N ALA A 12 -18.27 18.76 -13.12
CA ALA A 12 -18.49 19.24 -14.47
C ALA A 12 -18.67 18.03 -15.41
N PRO A 13 -19.76 17.96 -16.20
CA PRO A 13 -19.88 16.98 -17.28
C PRO A 13 -18.93 17.42 -18.40
N GLY A 14 -17.67 17.00 -18.33
CA GLY A 14 -16.65 17.46 -19.27
C GLY A 14 -15.22 17.52 -18.74
N ALA A 15 -14.93 17.01 -17.54
CA ALA A 15 -13.56 16.68 -17.18
C ALA A 15 -13.11 15.51 -18.09
N SER A 16 -12.61 15.86 -19.28
CA SER A 16 -11.87 14.99 -20.15
C SER A 16 -10.81 14.28 -19.31
N ALA A 17 -11.01 12.98 -19.10
CA ALA A 17 -10.02 12.13 -18.46
C ALA A 17 -8.71 12.32 -19.23
N ILE A 18 -7.76 13.03 -18.62
CA ILE A 18 -6.39 13.07 -19.12
C ILE A 18 -5.97 11.60 -19.23
N PRO A 19 -5.59 11.10 -20.42
CA PRO A 19 -5.22 9.71 -20.58
C PRO A 19 -4.09 9.38 -19.61
N GLN A 20 -4.38 8.58 -18.58
CA GLN A 20 -3.33 8.14 -17.67
C GLN A 20 -2.41 7.21 -18.45
N PRO A 21 -1.07 7.41 -18.38
CA PRO A 21 -0.13 6.52 -19.02
C PRO A 21 -0.36 5.08 -18.53
N PRO A 22 -0.21 4.07 -19.40
CA PRO A 22 -0.46 2.69 -19.04
C PRO A 22 0.42 2.28 -17.86
N LYS A 23 -0.22 1.84 -16.75
CA LYS A 23 0.49 1.43 -15.53
C LYS A 23 1.48 0.30 -15.82
N SER A 24 2.65 0.38 -15.21
CA SER A 24 3.67 -0.67 -15.30
C SER A 24 3.17 -1.96 -14.66
N ARG A 25 3.74 -3.11 -15.04
CA ARG A 25 3.38 -4.41 -14.45
C ARG A 25 3.62 -4.43 -12.94
N PHE A 26 4.66 -3.73 -12.47
CA PHE A 26 4.96 -3.60 -11.05
C PHE A 26 3.89 -2.77 -10.32
N GLN A 27 3.45 -1.64 -10.90
CA GLN A 27 2.36 -0.85 -10.33
C GLN A 27 1.06 -1.64 -10.24
N LYS A 28 0.72 -2.38 -11.30
CA LYS A 28 -0.46 -3.27 -11.30
C LYS A 28 -0.35 -4.37 -10.25
N PHE A 29 0.84 -4.90 -10.00
CA PHE A 29 1.06 -5.88 -8.94
C PHE A 29 0.88 -5.26 -7.55
N MET A 30 1.51 -4.11 -7.27
CA MET A 30 1.39 -3.44 -5.96
C MET A 30 -0.04 -3.02 -5.62
N GLU A 31 -0.84 -2.68 -6.64
CA GLU A 31 -2.27 -2.36 -6.48
C GLU A 31 -3.15 -3.60 -6.34
N SER A 32 -2.60 -4.81 -6.55
CA SER A 32 -3.37 -6.05 -6.45
C SER A 32 -3.50 -6.54 -5.00
N PRO A 33 -4.61 -7.22 -4.65
CA PRO A 33 -4.76 -7.86 -3.33
C PRO A 33 -3.64 -8.88 -3.01
N LEU A 34 -3.03 -9.46 -4.05
CA LEU A 34 -1.95 -10.43 -3.91
C LEU A 34 -0.68 -9.82 -3.31
N TYR A 35 -0.42 -8.53 -3.57
CA TYR A 35 0.72 -7.83 -3.01
C TYR A 35 0.71 -7.88 -1.48
N THR A 36 -0.42 -7.56 -0.86
CA THR A 36 -0.59 -7.60 0.59
C THR A 36 -0.38 -9.00 1.16
N ILE A 37 -0.87 -10.03 0.46
CA ILE A 37 -0.69 -11.43 0.89
C ILE A 37 0.79 -11.81 0.86
N VAL A 38 1.49 -11.51 -0.23
CA VAL A 38 2.91 -11.85 -0.40
C VAL A 38 3.77 -11.10 0.63
N VAL A 39 3.52 -9.79 0.81
CA VAL A 39 4.26 -8.98 1.78
C VAL A 39 4.08 -9.52 3.20
N ASN A 40 2.83 -9.70 3.65
CA ASN A 40 2.59 -10.18 5.01
C ASN A 40 3.04 -11.62 5.21
N GLY A 41 2.86 -12.50 4.21
CA GLY A 41 3.38 -13.86 4.26
C GLY A 41 4.90 -13.90 4.38
N THR A 42 5.60 -13.04 3.64
CA THR A 42 7.06 -12.92 3.72
C THR A 42 7.50 -12.42 5.10
N LEU A 43 6.85 -11.37 5.61
CA LEU A 43 7.13 -10.82 6.94
C LEU A 43 6.86 -11.83 8.06
N PHE A 44 5.81 -12.65 7.93
CA PHE A 44 5.51 -13.70 8.89
C PHE A 44 6.62 -14.76 8.94
N VAL A 45 7.02 -15.29 7.77
CA VAL A 45 8.11 -16.29 7.71
C VAL A 45 9.42 -15.72 8.22
N ALA A 46 9.74 -14.47 7.86
CA ALA A 46 10.91 -13.77 8.38
C ALA A 46 10.85 -13.62 9.90
N GLY A 47 9.69 -13.25 10.47
CA GLY A 47 9.47 -13.17 11.90
C GLY A 47 9.63 -14.52 12.61
N VAL A 48 9.10 -15.60 12.04
CA VAL A 48 9.26 -16.96 12.57
C VAL A 48 10.73 -17.37 12.59
N ALA A 49 11.45 -17.12 11.49
CA ALA A 49 12.88 -17.40 11.41
C ALA A 49 13.69 -16.55 12.40
N PHE A 50 13.32 -15.28 12.59
CA PHE A 50 13.96 -14.39 13.55
C PHE A 50 13.75 -14.87 15.00
N ILE A 51 12.51 -15.19 15.38
CA ILE A 51 12.15 -15.71 16.71
C ILE A 51 12.92 -16.99 17.05
N GLN A 52 13.09 -17.88 16.08
CA GLN A 52 13.82 -19.14 16.27
C GLN A 52 15.34 -19.00 16.08
N SER A 53 15.83 -17.82 15.71
CA SER A 53 17.26 -17.59 15.51
C SER A 53 17.96 -17.25 16.83
N PRO A 54 19.27 -17.54 16.95
CA PRO A 54 20.07 -17.11 18.11
C PRO A 54 20.11 -15.60 18.33
N LEU A 55 19.73 -14.79 17.34
CA LEU A 55 19.65 -13.33 17.49
C LEU A 55 18.63 -12.93 18.55
N MET A 56 17.56 -13.71 18.72
CA MET A 56 16.55 -13.43 19.74
C MET A 56 17.03 -13.73 21.15
N GLU A 57 17.91 -14.73 21.31
CA GLU A 57 18.57 -15.00 22.60
C GLU A 57 19.48 -13.84 23.03
N MET A 58 20.10 -13.14 22.09
CA MET A 58 20.89 -11.94 22.39
C MET A 58 20.04 -10.76 22.88
N MET A 59 18.74 -10.77 22.59
CA MET A 59 17.80 -9.76 23.07
C MET A 59 17.22 -10.10 24.45
N ALA A 60 17.41 -11.34 24.93
CA ALA A 60 16.94 -11.75 26.24
C ALA A 60 17.77 -11.07 27.35
N PRO A 61 17.12 -10.54 28.41
CA PRO A 61 17.83 -10.03 29.57
C PRO A 61 18.64 -11.16 30.23
N GLN A 62 19.91 -10.87 30.53
CA GLN A 62 20.72 -11.74 31.36
C GLN A 62 20.45 -11.40 32.82
N LEU A 63 19.79 -12.32 33.54
CA LEU A 63 19.53 -12.22 34.99
C LEU A 63 20.75 -12.68 35.80
#